data_AF-A0AAD1AG30-F1
#
_entry.id   AF-A0AAD1AG30-F1
#
_cell.length_a   1.000
_cell.length_b   1.000
_cell.length_c   1.000
_cell.angle_alpha   90.00
_cell.angle_beta   90.00
_cell.angle_gamma   90.00
#
_symmetry.space_group_name_H-M   'P 1'
#
loop_
_entity.id
_entity.type
_entity.pdbx_description
1 polymer ?
#
loop_
_entity_poly.entity_id
_entity_poly.type
_entity_poly.pdbx_seq_one_letter_code
_entity_poly.pdbx_strand_id
1 'polypeptide(L)'
;MLLDSKGEFAISLSRLPEGKRLRDDLPGSWADLFLQAAGSAAAMMIEVRKQNLDGSESLYRLARLLPEDEQSTGTADITWNGRVDRVPAEEAFDAVEAGDIFWHYYQYDAVPERYELRFLE
;
A
#
# COMPACT_ATOMS: atom_id res chain seq x y z
N MET A 1 12.79 14.35 4.17
CA MET A 1 11.88 14.49 3.01
C MET A 1 11.03 13.25 3.09
N LEU A 2 9.72 13.38 3.18
CA LEU A 2 8.85 12.20 3.29
C LEU A 2 9.09 11.27 2.08
N LEU A 3 9.20 9.96 2.34
CA LEU A 3 9.48 8.94 1.33
C LEU A 3 10.85 9.14 0.66
N ASP A 4 11.91 9.21 1.46
CA ASP A 4 13.31 9.33 1.00
C ASP A 4 14.05 7.98 0.90
N SER A 5 13.35 6.85 1.00
CA SER A 5 13.88 5.47 1.04
C SER A 5 14.77 5.11 2.23
N LYS A 6 15.14 6.06 3.10
CA LYS A 6 16.11 5.86 4.18
C LYS A 6 15.50 6.04 5.56
N GLY A 7 15.22 7.28 5.96
CA GLY A 7 14.75 7.63 7.30
C GLY A 7 13.23 7.68 7.39
N GLU A 8 12.59 8.10 6.30
CA GLU A 8 11.14 8.19 6.16
C GLU A 8 10.78 7.41 4.91
N PHE A 9 10.64 6.08 5.00
CA PHE A 9 10.53 5.19 3.83
C PHE A 9 9.16 4.52 3.69
N ALA A 10 8.26 4.69 4.66
CA ALA A 10 6.92 4.12 4.60
C ALA A 10 5.89 5.07 5.19
N ILE A 11 4.68 5.00 4.64
CA ILE A 11 3.49 5.67 5.17
C ILE A 11 2.36 4.64 5.23
N SER A 12 1.64 4.62 6.34
CA SER A 12 0.51 3.73 6.56
C SER A 12 -0.72 4.54 6.97
N LEU A 13 -1.88 4.12 6.45
CA LEU A 13 -3.19 4.66 6.76
C LEU A 13 -4.07 3.53 7.27
N SER A 14 -4.62 3.70 8.46
CA SER A 14 -5.56 2.76 9.08
C SER A 14 -6.74 3.51 9.68
N ARG A 15 -7.89 2.85 9.72
CA ARG A 15 -9.06 3.39 10.41
C ARG A 15 -8.80 3.38 11.91
N LEU A 16 -8.99 4.53 12.55
CA LEU A 16 -9.01 4.60 14.00
C LEU A 16 -10.25 3.83 14.52
N PRO A 17 -10.09 2.88 15.48
CA PRO A 17 -11.21 2.11 15.98
C PRO A 17 -12.34 2.99 16.53
N GLU A 18 -13.57 2.52 16.46
CA GLU A 18 -14.72 3.28 16.94
C GLU A 18 -14.57 3.63 18.43
N GLY A 19 -14.92 4.88 18.78
CA GLY A 19 -14.79 5.40 20.14
C GLY A 19 -13.38 5.78 20.57
N LYS A 20 -12.35 5.53 19.75
CA LYS A 20 -10.96 5.95 20.02
C LYS A 20 -10.69 7.37 19.53
N ARG A 21 -9.74 8.03 20.17
CA ARG A 21 -9.21 9.33 19.73
C ARG A 21 -7.70 9.25 19.61
N LEU A 22 -7.15 9.60 18.44
CA LEU A 22 -5.71 9.49 18.19
C LEU A 22 -4.85 10.20 19.26
N ARG A 23 -5.32 11.32 19.80
CA ARG A 23 -4.60 12.11 20.82
C ARG A 23 -4.58 11.45 22.22
N ASP A 24 -5.59 10.62 22.51
CA ASP A 24 -5.81 10.02 23.83
C ASP A 24 -5.43 8.52 23.82
N ASP A 25 -5.52 7.88 22.66
CA ASP A 25 -5.34 6.46 22.40
C ASP A 25 -4.32 6.24 21.26
N LEU A 26 -3.07 6.68 21.47
CA LEU A 26 -2.00 6.33 20.52
C LEU A 26 -1.90 4.80 20.42
N PRO A 27 -1.91 4.21 19.21
CA PRO A 27 -1.77 2.77 19.05
C PRO A 27 -0.46 2.28 19.68
N GLY A 28 -0.54 1.29 20.57
CA GLY A 28 0.63 0.61 21.13
C GLY A 28 1.28 -0.39 20.16
N SER A 29 0.61 -0.66 19.04
CA SER A 29 1.03 -1.56 17.96
C SER A 29 0.64 -0.98 16.61
N TRP A 30 1.15 -1.59 15.54
CA TRP A 30 0.64 -1.39 14.19
C TRP A 30 -0.84 -1.79 14.12
N ALA A 31 -1.60 -1.13 13.25
CA ALA A 31 -3.00 -1.47 13.02
C ALA A 31 -3.12 -2.81 12.29
N ASP A 32 -4.17 -3.57 12.58
CA ASP A 32 -4.42 -4.88 11.96
C ASP A 32 -4.86 -4.73 10.50
N LEU A 33 -5.67 -3.70 10.20
CA LEU A 33 -6.13 -3.36 8.85
C LEU A 33 -5.55 -2.02 8.42
N PHE A 34 -4.95 -1.99 7.24
CA PHE A 34 -4.24 -0.81 6.76
C PHE A 34 -4.05 -0.81 5.24
N LEU A 35 -3.80 0.38 4.72
CA LEU A 35 -3.12 0.61 3.45
C LEU A 35 -1.74 1.21 3.74
N GLN A 36 -0.69 0.67 3.15
CA GLN A 36 0.68 1.15 3.34
C GLN A 36 1.39 1.32 1.99
N ALA A 37 2.26 2.32 1.91
CA ALA A 37 3.26 2.43 0.86
C ALA A 37 4.67 2.37 1.45
N ALA A 38 5.59 1.72 0.75
CA ALA A 38 7.01 1.66 1.12
C ALA A 38 7.91 1.90 -0.10
N GLY A 39 8.88 2.81 0.04
CA GLY A 39 9.80 3.17 -1.04
C GLY A 39 10.25 4.63 -0.99
N SER A 40 10.45 5.18 -2.18
CA SER A 40 10.72 6.60 -2.41
C SER A 40 9.54 7.28 -3.10
N ALA A 41 9.47 8.60 -3.07
CA ALA A 41 8.43 9.35 -3.78
C ALA A 41 8.36 9.06 -5.31
N ALA A 42 9.46 8.61 -5.92
CA ALA A 42 9.49 8.28 -7.35
C ALA A 42 9.13 6.82 -7.64
N ALA A 43 9.24 5.93 -6.64
CA ALA A 43 9.01 4.51 -6.80
C ALA A 43 8.76 3.86 -5.43
N MET A 44 7.54 3.37 -5.22
CA MET A 44 7.09 2.68 -4.02
C MET A 44 6.16 1.51 -4.35
N MET A 45 6.11 0.52 -3.47
CA MET A 45 5.08 -0.54 -3.49
C MET A 45 3.93 -0.12 -2.59
N ILE A 46 2.73 -0.60 -2.89
CA ILE A 46 1.55 -0.42 -2.04
C ILE A 46 1.00 -1.77 -1.62
N GLU A 47 0.74 -1.91 -0.33
CA GLU A 47 0.16 -3.10 0.28
C GLU A 47 -1.09 -2.73 1.06
N VAL A 48 -2.06 -3.64 1.07
CA VAL A 48 -3.30 -3.51 1.84
C VAL A 48 -3.53 -4.78 2.64
N ARG A 49 -3.73 -4.62 3.95
CA ARG A 49 -4.27 -5.68 4.81
C ARG A 49 -5.74 -5.40 5.04
N LYS A 50 -6.60 -6.34 4.62
CA LYS A 50 -8.05 -6.22 4.69
C LYS A 50 -8.69 -7.50 5.20
N GLN A 51 -9.89 -7.36 5.74
CA GLN A 51 -10.75 -8.49 6.06
C GLN A 51 -11.44 -9.00 4.79
N ASN A 52 -11.49 -10.32 4.64
CA ASN A 52 -12.16 -11.03 3.56
C ASN A 52 -13.60 -11.35 3.94
N LEU A 53 -14.39 -11.80 2.95
CA LEU A 53 -15.80 -12.14 3.14
C LEU A 53 -16.02 -13.31 4.11
N ASP A 54 -15.04 -14.20 4.25
CA ASP A 54 -15.06 -15.32 5.19
C ASP A 54 -14.62 -14.92 6.62
N GLY A 55 -14.29 -13.63 6.81
CA GLY A 55 -13.84 -13.07 8.07
C GLY A 55 -12.33 -13.20 8.32
N SER A 56 -11.58 -13.89 7.45
CA SER A 56 -10.12 -13.95 7.52
C SER A 56 -9.49 -12.60 7.18
N GLU A 57 -8.26 -12.37 7.64
CA GLU A 57 -7.46 -11.22 7.24
C GLU A 57 -6.36 -11.69 6.29
N SER A 58 -6.12 -10.92 5.23
CA SER A 58 -5.06 -11.21 4.28
C SER A 58 -4.33 -9.94 3.88
N LEU A 59 -3.05 -10.10 3.55
CA LEU A 59 -2.20 -9.07 2.99
C LEU A 59 -2.13 -9.23 1.48
N TYR A 60 -2.34 -8.12 0.77
CA TYR A 60 -2.25 -8.05 -0.68
C TYR A 60 -1.28 -6.96 -1.09
N ARG A 61 -0.63 -7.16 -2.24
CA ARG A 61 0.07 -6.12 -2.98
C ARG A 61 -0.82 -5.58 -4.09
N LEU A 62 -0.79 -4.27 -4.30
CA LEU A 62 -1.49 -3.64 -5.41
C LEU A 62 -0.66 -3.74 -6.68
N ALA A 63 -1.35 -3.97 -7.80
CA ALA A 63 -0.79 -3.83 -9.13
C ALA A 63 -1.77 -3.07 -10.04
N ARG A 64 -1.23 -2.33 -11.02
CA ARG A 64 -2.02 -1.83 -12.14
C ARG A 64 -2.58 -3.01 -12.94
N LEU A 65 -3.86 -2.93 -13.30
CA LEU A 65 -4.46 -3.91 -14.21
C LEU A 65 -3.73 -3.86 -15.56
N LEU A 66 -3.34 -5.04 -16.04
CA LEU A 66 -2.88 -5.21 -17.41
C LEU A 66 -4.07 -5.63 -18.29
N PRO A 67 -4.15 -5.17 -19.54
CA PRO A 67 -5.06 -5.76 -20.53
C PRO A 67 -4.89 -7.28 -20.63
N GLU A 68 -5.96 -8.03 -20.92
CA GLU A 68 -5.98 -9.52 -20.93
C GLU A 68 -4.86 -10.17 -21.76
N ASP A 69 -4.34 -9.48 -22.78
CA ASP A 69 -3.31 -9.99 -23.70
C ASP A 69 -1.90 -9.43 -23.42
N GLU A 70 -1.75 -8.55 -22.42
CA GLU A 70 -0.46 -7.94 -22.08
C GLU A 70 0.19 -8.65 -20.89
N GLN A 71 1.45 -9.06 -21.09
CA GLN A 71 2.31 -9.53 -20.01
C GLN A 71 3.07 -8.37 -19.40
N SER A 72 3.43 -8.49 -18.11
CA SER A 72 4.24 -7.51 -17.40
C SER A 72 5.45 -7.10 -18.24
N THR A 73 5.60 -5.79 -18.46
CA THR A 73 6.57 -5.24 -19.40
C THR A 73 7.95 -5.04 -18.81
N GLY A 74 8.19 -5.48 -17.57
CA GLY A 74 9.49 -5.38 -16.91
C GLY A 74 9.42 -5.40 -15.40
N THR A 75 10.52 -4.97 -14.78
CA THR A 75 10.67 -4.90 -13.33
C THR A 75 11.17 -3.54 -12.89
N ALA A 76 10.81 -3.12 -11.69
CA ALA A 76 11.29 -1.92 -11.04
C ALA A 76 11.97 -2.25 -9.71
N ASP A 77 13.03 -1.52 -9.38
CA ASP A 77 13.74 -1.65 -8.12
C ASP A 77 13.18 -0.63 -7.11
N ILE A 78 12.69 -1.12 -5.97
CA ILE A 78 12.10 -0.32 -4.90
C ILE A 78 13.05 -0.33 -3.72
N THR A 79 13.63 0.82 -3.42
CA THR A 79 14.54 0.97 -2.28
C THR A 79 13.77 1.44 -1.06
N TRP A 80 13.87 0.70 0.05
CA TRP A 80 13.26 1.07 1.32
C TRP A 80 14.06 0.48 2.48
N ASN A 81 14.29 1.26 3.54
CA ASN A 81 14.99 0.82 4.75
C ASN A 81 16.35 0.13 4.48
N GLY A 82 17.11 0.64 3.51
CA GLY A 82 18.39 0.05 3.09
C GLY A 82 18.31 -1.29 2.33
N ARG A 83 17.10 -1.73 2.00
CA ARG A 83 16.81 -2.89 1.14
C ARG A 83 16.41 -2.44 -0.25
N VAL A 84 16.56 -3.33 -1.22
CA VAL A 84 16.07 -3.17 -2.59
C VAL A 84 15.25 -4.39 -2.95
N ASP A 85 13.97 -4.20 -3.20
CA ASP A 85 13.09 -5.24 -3.72
C ASP A 85 12.86 -5.00 -5.21
N ARG A 86 13.01 -6.06 -6.01
CA ARG A 86 12.68 -6.03 -7.43
C ARG A 86 11.28 -6.55 -7.64
N VAL A 87 10.38 -5.69 -8.11
CA VAL A 87 8.96 -6.01 -8.33
C VAL A 87 8.58 -5.88 -9.80
N PRO A 88 7.50 -6.51 -10.25
CA PRO A 88 6.90 -6.21 -11.55
C PRO A 88 6.62 -4.71 -11.70
N ALA A 89 6.80 -4.17 -12.90
CA ALA A 89 6.66 -2.73 -13.14
C ALA A 89 5.26 -2.20 -12.78
N GLU A 90 4.22 -3.03 -12.91
CA GLU A 90 2.84 -2.71 -12.53
C GLU A 90 2.60 -2.59 -11.01
N GLU A 91 3.51 -3.08 -10.17
CA GLU A 91 3.47 -2.97 -8.70
C GLU A 91 4.24 -1.75 -8.17
N ALA A 92 4.86 -0.97 -9.06
CA ALA A 92 5.65 0.21 -8.71
C ALA A 92 4.88 1.50 -8.98
N PHE A 93 4.65 2.30 -7.95
CA PHE A 93 3.86 3.53 -8.00
C PHE A 93 4.74 4.74 -7.71
N ASP A 94 4.40 5.89 -8.28
CA ASP A 94 4.93 7.17 -7.80
C ASP A 94 4.04 7.73 -6.67
N ALA A 95 4.50 8.80 -6.02
CA ALA A 95 3.78 9.42 -4.91
C ALA A 95 2.44 10.06 -5.31
N VAL A 96 2.27 10.48 -6.57
CA VAL A 96 1.03 11.11 -7.03
C VAL A 96 -0.04 10.04 -7.15
N GLU A 97 0.27 8.93 -7.83
CA GLU A 97 -0.63 7.80 -7.96
C GLU A 97 -0.93 7.15 -6.61
N ALA A 98 0.08 6.99 -5.74
CA ALA A 98 -0.11 6.51 -4.38
C ALA A 98 -1.05 7.43 -3.58
N GLY A 99 -0.91 8.75 -3.74
CA GLY A 99 -1.79 9.73 -3.10
C GLY A 99 -3.26 9.54 -3.47
N ASP A 100 -3.55 9.31 -4.76
CA ASP A 100 -4.92 9.03 -5.24
C ASP A 100 -5.48 7.73 -4.64
N ILE A 101 -4.65 6.68 -4.53
CA ILE A 101 -5.05 5.40 -3.92
C ILE A 101 -5.34 5.58 -2.43
N PHE A 102 -4.48 6.29 -1.70
CA PHE A 102 -4.69 6.58 -0.27
C PHE A 102 -5.96 7.41 -0.05
N TRP A 103 -6.20 8.41 -0.91
CA TRP A 103 -7.41 9.20 -0.84
C TRP A 103 -8.66 8.37 -1.09
N HIS A 104 -8.64 7.49 -2.08
CA HIS A 104 -9.75 6.58 -2.34
C HIS A 104 -10.01 5.62 -1.17
N TYR A 105 -8.94 5.04 -0.61
CA TYR A 105 -9.05 4.17 0.56
C TYR A 105 -9.62 4.90 1.78
N TYR A 106 -9.21 6.15 2.02
CA TYR A 106 -9.80 6.97 3.08
C TYR A 106 -11.32 7.17 2.91
N GLN A 107 -11.78 7.35 1.68
CA GLN A 107 -13.19 7.61 1.38
C GLN A 107 -14.06 6.35 1.42
N TYR A 108 -13.54 5.23 0.91
CA TYR A 108 -14.33 4.05 0.59
C TYR A 108 -13.91 2.77 1.33
N ASP A 109 -12.83 2.81 2.12
CA ASP A 109 -12.29 1.64 2.81
C ASP A 109 -11.93 0.49 1.84
N ALA A 110 -11.56 0.86 0.62
CA ALA A 110 -11.29 -0.03 -0.52
C ALA A 110 -10.24 0.60 -1.44
N VAL A 111 -9.63 -0.21 -2.30
CA VAL A 111 -8.73 0.29 -3.35
C VAL A 111 -9.51 0.54 -4.64
N PRO A 112 -9.08 1.47 -5.50
CA PRO A 112 -9.79 1.74 -6.75
C PRO A 112 -9.88 0.51 -7.66
N GLU A 113 -11.02 0.31 -8.33
CA GLU A 113 -11.30 -0.85 -9.20
C GLU A 113 -10.33 -1.01 -10.39
N ARG A 114 -9.58 0.05 -10.74
CA ARG A 114 -8.55 0.02 -11.81
C ARG A 114 -7.26 -0.69 -11.39
N TYR A 115 -7.17 -1.13 -10.13
CA TYR A 115 -6.05 -1.90 -9.60
C TYR A 115 -6.52 -3.29 -9.19
N GLU A 116 -5.61 -4.25 -9.28
CA GLU A 116 -5.82 -5.60 -8.78
C GLU A 116 -5.09 -5.82 -7.45
N LEU A 117 -5.58 -6.80 -6.69
CA LEU A 117 -4.98 -7.26 -5.44
C LEU A 117 -4.30 -8.62 -5.65
N ARG A 118 -2.98 -8.65 -5.51
CA ARG A 118 -2.17 -9.87 -5.57
C ARG A 118 -1.88 -10.35 -4.16
N PHE A 119 -2.27 -11.59 -3.85
CA PHE A 119 -2.16 -12.16 -2.51
C PHE A 119 -0.69 -12.33 -2.06
N LEU A 120 -0.42 -12.06 -0.78
CA LEU A 120 0.90 -12.24 -0.14
C LEU A 120 0.85 -13.17 1.10
N GLU A 121 -0.10 -12.94 2.01
CA GLU A 121 -0.24 -13.65 3.31
C GLU A 121 -1.72 -13.80 3.70
#